data_AF-D3RYV0-F1
#
_entry.id   AF-D3RYV0-F1
#
_cell.length_a   1.000
_cell.length_b   1.000
_cell.length_c   1.000
_cell.angle_alpha   90.00
_cell.angle_beta   90.00
_cell.angle_gamma   90.00
#
_symmetry.space_group_name_H-M   'P 1'
#
loop_
_entity.id
_entity.type
_entity.pdbx_description
1 polymer ?
#
loop_
_entity_poly.entity_id
_entity_poly.type
_entity_poly.pdbx_seq_one_letter_code
_entity_poly.pdbx_strand_id
1 'polypeptide(L)'
;MRVGWDATHGEFIADDYYYFSKLRNFVDAEIDCVYSFYKLEDYDVIVFNYPEVRFKLREISRIKSWLRKGKTVVFASYYNNLDNVTEIINSVLKKLGVEVRISSDVIVDEEKNDGDRMHPLAKYGDRVVVMPCSSSVVGGEAFVEGFSSAECNNGSKCFAAYEEFGKGKVIVLGTCVFWDNYSIEKYDNRVLANDILSGKI
;
A
#
# COMPACT_ATOMS: atom_id res chain seq x y z
N MET A 1 -2.42 16.85 -7.49
CA MET A 1 -2.85 15.87 -6.48
C MET A 1 -2.04 16.12 -5.24
N ARG A 2 -2.67 16.25 -4.07
CA ARG A 2 -1.96 16.38 -2.79
C ARG A 2 -2.05 15.07 -2.02
N VAL A 3 -0.90 14.55 -1.58
CA VAL A 3 -0.77 13.30 -0.84
C VAL A 3 -0.43 13.62 0.60
N GLY A 4 -1.29 13.18 1.51
CA GLY A 4 -1.03 13.22 2.96
C GLY A 4 -0.42 11.89 3.38
N TRP A 5 0.88 11.89 3.68
CA TRP A 5 1.56 10.73 4.21
C TRP A 5 1.48 10.75 5.74
N ASP A 6 0.79 9.79 6.35
CA ASP A 6 0.60 9.78 7.80
C ASP A 6 1.94 9.58 8.52
N ALA A 7 2.09 10.29 9.64
CA ALA A 7 3.23 10.22 10.55
C ALA A 7 2.77 10.12 12.01
N THR A 8 1.55 9.64 12.24
CA THR A 8 0.90 9.60 13.55
C THR A 8 0.73 8.19 14.13
N HIS A 9 0.98 7.14 13.36
CA HIS A 9 0.88 5.74 13.79
C HIS A 9 2.19 4.95 13.64
N GLY A 10 3.34 5.61 13.70
CA GLY A 10 4.65 4.94 13.67
C GLY A 10 5.10 4.54 12.26
N GLU A 11 4.59 5.24 11.24
CA GLU A 11 4.84 4.94 9.85
C GLU A 11 6.29 5.15 9.43
N PHE A 12 6.68 4.38 8.43
CA PHE A 12 7.77 4.74 7.55
C PHE A 12 7.39 5.97 6.73
N ILE A 13 7.93 7.13 7.11
CA ILE A 13 7.60 8.44 6.53
C ILE A 13 8.35 8.70 5.22
N ALA A 14 7.69 9.39 4.28
CA ALA A 14 8.32 9.78 3.01
C ALA A 14 9.54 10.72 3.14
N ASP A 15 9.68 11.39 4.29
CA ASP A 15 10.86 12.22 4.62
C ASP A 15 12.06 11.40 5.12
N ASP A 16 11.90 10.10 5.38
CA ASP A 16 13.02 9.25 5.73
C ASP A 16 13.99 9.17 4.54
N TYR A 17 15.14 9.82 4.70
CA TYR A 17 16.11 9.93 3.62
C TYR A 17 16.68 8.57 3.22
N TYR A 18 16.83 7.66 4.17
CA TYR A 18 17.42 6.34 3.93
C TYR A 18 16.45 5.46 3.13
N TYR A 19 15.16 5.53 3.43
CA TYR A 19 14.17 4.67 2.80
C TYR A 19 13.41 5.29 1.63
N PHE A 20 13.07 6.59 1.61
CA PHE A 20 12.12 7.15 0.63
C PHE A 20 12.55 8.46 -0.05
N SER A 21 13.79 8.92 0.14
CA SER A 21 14.28 10.19 -0.47
C SER A 21 14.09 10.28 -1.99
N LYS A 22 14.07 9.16 -2.71
CA LYS A 22 13.92 9.15 -4.17
C LYS A 22 12.46 9.24 -4.64
N LEU A 23 11.48 8.89 -3.81
CA LEU A 23 10.08 8.75 -4.22
C LEU A 23 9.54 10.03 -4.87
N ARG A 24 9.81 11.19 -4.26
CA ARG A 24 9.36 12.51 -4.74
C ARG A 24 9.89 12.88 -6.13
N ASN A 25 10.98 12.28 -6.58
CA ASN A 25 11.54 12.56 -7.90
C ASN A 25 10.79 11.83 -9.03
N PHE A 26 9.92 10.87 -8.69
CA PHE A 26 9.28 9.98 -9.65
C PHE A 26 7.75 10.09 -9.68
N VAL A 27 7.19 11.01 -8.91
CA VAL A 27 5.75 11.18 -8.78
C VAL A 27 5.36 12.63 -9.03
N ASP A 28 4.24 12.84 -9.71
CA ASP A 28 3.74 14.17 -10.05
C ASP A 28 2.95 14.81 -8.89
N ALA A 29 2.76 14.08 -7.79
CA ALA A 29 2.00 14.49 -6.63
C ALA A 29 2.85 15.22 -5.59
N GLU A 30 2.27 16.20 -4.91
CA GLU A 30 2.88 16.86 -3.76
C GLU A 30 2.70 15.98 -2.51
N ILE A 31 3.81 15.46 -1.97
CA ILE A 31 3.80 14.59 -0.78
C ILE A 31 4.22 15.38 0.45
N ASP A 32 3.28 15.53 1.38
CA ASP A 32 3.49 16.12 2.70
C ASP A 32 3.46 15.03 3.79
N CYS A 33 4.47 14.97 4.66
CA CYS A 33 4.41 14.16 5.88
C CYS A 33 3.57 14.89 6.95
N VAL A 34 2.50 14.25 7.39
CA VAL A 34 1.46 14.88 8.21
C VAL A 34 1.47 14.35 9.63
N TYR A 35 2.02 15.14 10.55
CA TYR A 35 2.12 14.82 11.98
C TYR A 35 0.84 15.06 12.79
N SER A 36 -0.29 15.25 12.10
CA SER A 36 -1.60 15.44 12.73
C SER A 36 -2.66 14.72 11.92
N PHE A 37 -3.17 13.62 12.46
CA PHE A 37 -4.15 12.77 11.78
C PHE A 37 -5.34 13.56 11.21
N TYR A 38 -5.82 14.58 11.94
CA TYR A 38 -6.98 15.36 11.49
C TYR A 38 -6.69 16.26 10.28
N LYS A 39 -5.42 16.62 10.04
CA LYS A 39 -5.00 17.39 8.85
C LYS A 39 -4.93 16.53 7.59
N LEU A 40 -4.93 15.19 7.70
CA LEU A 40 -4.99 14.30 6.53
C LEU A 40 -6.26 14.53 5.70
N GLU A 41 -7.32 15.10 6.29
CA GLU A 41 -8.55 15.47 5.57
C GLU A 41 -8.33 16.50 4.45
N ASP A 42 -7.23 17.26 4.46
CA ASP A 42 -6.94 18.29 3.47
C ASP A 42 -6.32 17.73 2.18
N TYR A 43 -6.07 16.41 2.11
CA TYR A 43 -5.34 15.74 1.03
C TYR A 43 -6.26 14.83 0.21
N ASP A 44 -5.94 14.68 -1.08
CA ASP A 44 -6.75 13.88 -2.01
C ASP A 44 -6.49 12.38 -1.84
N VAL A 45 -5.22 12.02 -1.66
CA VAL A 45 -4.74 10.68 -1.37
C VAL A 45 -4.12 10.67 0.02
N ILE A 46 -4.47 9.68 0.83
CA ILE A 46 -4.00 9.54 2.22
C ILE A 46 -3.28 8.20 2.33
N VAL A 47 -2.01 8.21 2.75
CA VAL A 47 -1.17 7.01 2.82
C VAL A 47 -0.86 6.66 4.26
N PHE A 48 -1.22 5.44 4.65
CA PHE A 48 -0.80 4.79 5.89
C PHE A 48 0.22 3.71 5.53
N ASN A 49 1.50 4.10 5.49
CA ASN A 49 2.60 3.23 5.10
C ASN A 49 3.21 2.56 6.34
N TYR A 50 2.93 1.27 6.54
CA TYR A 50 3.39 0.51 7.71
C TYR A 50 2.93 1.09 9.07
N PRO A 51 1.62 1.21 9.35
CA PRO A 51 1.15 1.73 10.64
C PRO A 51 1.33 0.70 11.77
N GLU A 52 2.21 0.99 12.72
CA GLU A 52 2.50 0.17 13.91
C GLU A 52 1.57 0.47 15.11
N VAL A 53 0.87 1.61 15.08
CA VAL A 53 -0.05 2.00 16.16
C VAL A 53 -1.51 1.76 15.75
N ARG A 54 -2.28 1.20 16.68
CA ARG A 54 -3.72 0.96 16.46
C ARG A 54 -4.52 2.26 16.33
N PHE A 55 -5.35 2.33 15.29
CA PHE A 55 -6.30 3.41 15.07
C PHE A 55 -7.45 3.38 16.10
N LYS A 56 -7.79 4.56 16.63
CA LYS A 56 -8.97 4.78 17.48
C LYS A 56 -10.24 4.75 16.64
N LEU A 57 -11.36 4.42 17.29
CA LEU A 57 -12.68 4.41 16.62
C LEU A 57 -13.05 5.74 15.95
N ARG A 58 -12.64 6.87 16.55
CA ARG A 58 -12.85 8.21 15.98
C ARG A 58 -12.05 8.41 14.69
N GLU A 59 -10.81 7.92 14.65
CA GLU A 59 -9.92 7.99 13.49
C GLU A 59 -10.49 7.15 12.34
N ILE A 60 -10.93 5.92 12.62
CA ILE A 60 -11.60 5.06 11.63
C ILE A 60 -12.89 5.70 11.11
N SER A 61 -13.66 6.36 11.97
CA SER A 61 -14.86 7.09 11.56
C SER A 61 -14.55 8.27 10.63
N ARG A 62 -13.39 8.92 10.82
CA ARG A 62 -12.89 9.98 9.92
C ARG A 62 -12.43 9.40 8.59
N ILE A 63 -11.69 8.29 8.57
CA ILE A 63 -11.31 7.57 7.34
C ILE A 63 -12.56 7.25 6.51
N LYS A 64 -13.60 6.72 7.15
CA LYS A 64 -14.90 6.46 6.51
C LYS A 64 -15.55 7.72 5.93
N SER A 65 -15.40 8.87 6.59
CA SER A 65 -15.90 10.16 6.09
C SER A 65 -15.10 10.66 4.89
N TRP A 66 -13.78 10.52 4.91
CA TRP A 66 -12.88 10.89 3.81
C TRP A 66 -13.19 10.11 2.54
N LEU A 67 -13.36 8.79 2.66
CA LEU A 67 -13.76 7.93 1.54
C LEU A 67 -15.11 8.37 0.94
N ARG A 68 -16.12 8.67 1.78
CA ARG A 68 -17.42 9.20 1.30
C ARG A 68 -17.31 10.54 0.58
N LYS A 69 -16.28 11.34 0.88
CA LYS A 69 -15.99 12.62 0.21
C LYS A 69 -15.22 12.45 -1.09
N GLY A 70 -14.85 11.22 -1.47
CA GLY A 70 -14.16 10.95 -2.72
C GLY A 70 -12.65 10.84 -2.62
N LYS A 71 -12.10 10.74 -1.40
CA LYS A 71 -10.66 10.60 -1.19
C LYS A 71 -10.21 9.16 -1.38
N THR A 72 -8.95 8.98 -1.75
CA THR A 72 -8.29 7.67 -1.82
C THR A 72 -7.51 7.42 -0.53
N VAL A 73 -7.68 6.25 0.07
CA VAL A 73 -6.94 5.85 1.28
C VAL A 73 -6.12 4.60 0.95
N VAL A 74 -4.81 4.70 1.14
CA VAL A 74 -3.84 3.64 0.84
C VAL A 74 -3.32 3.06 2.15
N PHE A 75 -3.39 1.73 2.29
CA PHE A 75 -2.74 0.99 3.36
C PHE A 75 -1.67 0.09 2.76
N ALA A 76 -0.45 0.19 3.28
CA ALA A 76 0.65 -0.70 2.90
C ALA A 76 1.17 -1.45 4.13
N SER A 77 1.27 -2.77 4.03
CA SER A 77 1.77 -3.66 5.09
C SER A 77 3.16 -4.19 4.77
N TYR A 78 3.54 -5.29 5.40
CA TYR A 78 4.74 -6.05 5.13
C TYR A 78 4.48 -7.53 5.44
N TYR A 79 5.32 -8.43 4.90
CA TYR A 79 5.11 -9.87 5.04
C TYR A 79 4.97 -10.35 6.49
N ASN A 80 4.28 -11.49 6.66
CA ASN A 80 4.16 -12.24 7.92
C ASN A 80 3.62 -11.44 9.13
N ASN A 81 2.89 -10.34 8.90
CA ASN A 81 2.35 -9.50 9.98
C ASN A 81 3.44 -9.03 10.96
N LEU A 82 4.62 -8.68 10.43
CA LEU A 82 5.67 -8.04 11.23
C LEU A 82 5.13 -6.77 11.91
N ASP A 83 5.54 -6.57 13.15
CA ASP A 83 5.09 -5.50 14.06
C ASP A 83 3.56 -5.36 14.18
N ASN A 84 2.84 -6.43 13.88
CA ASN A 84 1.39 -6.49 13.89
C ASN A 84 0.67 -5.58 12.89
N VAL A 85 1.37 -5.09 11.87
CA VAL A 85 0.87 -4.10 10.91
C VAL A 85 -0.33 -4.64 10.11
N THR A 86 -0.27 -5.89 9.65
CA THR A 86 -1.37 -6.53 8.91
C THR A 86 -2.64 -6.61 9.75
N GLU A 87 -2.54 -6.98 11.03
CA GLU A 87 -3.69 -6.99 11.94
C GLU A 87 -4.26 -5.59 12.19
N ILE A 88 -3.39 -4.58 12.36
CA ILE A 88 -3.79 -3.19 12.56
C ILE A 88 -4.61 -2.71 11.35
N ILE A 89 -4.09 -2.89 10.14
CA ILE A 89 -4.76 -2.52 8.90
C ILE A 89 -6.09 -3.27 8.75
N ASN A 90 -6.09 -4.60 8.89
CA ASN A 90 -7.31 -5.40 8.77
C ASN A 90 -8.38 -5.02 9.80
N SER A 91 -7.99 -4.57 10.99
CA SER A 91 -8.94 -4.07 12.00
C SER A 91 -9.67 -2.80 11.53
N VAL A 92 -8.99 -1.93 10.78
CA VAL A 92 -9.58 -0.74 10.15
C VAL A 92 -10.50 -1.16 9.01
N LEU A 93 -10.01 -1.98 8.08
CA LEU A 93 -10.77 -2.44 6.90
C LEU A 93 -12.08 -3.14 7.30
N LYS A 94 -12.03 -4.01 8.31
CA LYS A 94 -13.22 -4.66 8.87
C LYS A 94 -14.24 -3.67 9.42
N LYS A 95 -13.80 -2.59 10.08
CA LYS A 95 -14.70 -1.55 10.64
C LYS A 95 -15.22 -0.59 9.57
N LEU A 96 -14.48 -0.38 8.49
CA LEU A 96 -14.99 0.32 7.32
C LEU A 96 -16.11 -0.47 6.64
N GLY A 97 -16.01 -1.81 6.69
CA GLY A 97 -16.96 -2.73 6.06
C GLY A 97 -16.62 -3.02 4.61
N VAL A 98 -15.34 -2.92 4.26
CA VAL A 98 -14.81 -3.37 2.95
C VAL A 98 -14.44 -4.84 3.05
N GLU A 99 -14.31 -5.55 1.93
CA GLU A 99 -13.97 -6.96 1.85
C GLU A 99 -12.47 -7.21 1.65
N VAL A 100 -11.73 -6.28 1.04
CA VAL A 100 -10.27 -6.42 0.84
C VAL A 100 -9.51 -6.65 2.16
N ARG A 101 -8.61 -7.63 2.22
CA ARG A 101 -7.79 -7.99 3.40
C ARG A 101 -6.36 -8.32 3.01
N ILE A 102 -5.46 -8.15 3.97
CA ILE A 102 -4.07 -8.63 3.88
C ILE A 102 -3.94 -9.93 4.68
N SER A 103 -3.25 -10.92 4.15
CA SER A 103 -2.98 -12.18 4.84
C SER A 103 -1.69 -12.08 5.66
N SER A 104 -1.57 -12.87 6.73
CA SER A 104 -0.33 -12.96 7.53
C SER A 104 0.62 -14.00 6.92
N ASP A 105 1.04 -13.76 5.69
CA ASP A 105 1.87 -14.67 4.89
C ASP A 105 2.94 -13.92 4.09
N VAL A 106 3.59 -14.64 3.18
CA VAL A 106 4.58 -14.11 2.24
C VAL A 106 4.37 -14.72 0.86
N ILE A 107 4.38 -13.88 -0.16
CA ILE A 107 4.50 -14.30 -1.55
C ILE A 107 5.97 -14.39 -1.93
N VAL A 108 6.37 -15.51 -2.51
CA VAL A 108 7.72 -15.76 -3.06
C VAL A 108 7.63 -16.21 -4.50
N ASP A 109 8.70 -16.06 -5.27
CA ASP A 109 8.77 -16.60 -6.63
C ASP A 109 10.21 -17.04 -6.95
N GLU A 110 10.45 -18.33 -7.20
CA GLU A 110 11.79 -18.85 -7.51
C GLU A 110 12.23 -18.56 -8.96
N GLU A 111 11.29 -18.26 -9.87
CA GLU A 111 11.57 -18.11 -11.30
C GLU A 111 11.49 -16.66 -11.79
N LYS A 112 10.47 -15.92 -11.32
CA LYS A 112 10.19 -14.53 -11.68
C LYS A 112 10.45 -13.64 -10.48
N ASN A 113 11.73 -13.40 -10.21
CA ASN A 113 12.17 -12.52 -9.14
C ASN A 113 13.33 -11.62 -9.57
N ASP A 114 13.65 -10.67 -8.70
CA ASP A 114 14.75 -9.74 -8.86
C ASP A 114 16.00 -10.18 -8.07
N GLY A 115 16.51 -11.37 -8.41
CA GLY A 115 17.73 -11.95 -7.81
C GLY A 115 17.55 -12.56 -6.42
N ASP A 116 16.36 -12.43 -5.82
CA ASP A 116 15.98 -13.05 -4.55
C ASP A 116 14.51 -13.47 -4.62
N ARG A 117 14.17 -14.71 -4.25
CA ARG A 117 12.79 -15.22 -4.23
C ARG A 117 11.81 -14.36 -3.41
N MET A 118 12.31 -13.59 -2.45
CA MET A 118 11.54 -12.65 -1.63
C MET A 118 11.25 -11.33 -2.35
N HIS A 119 11.84 -11.11 -3.53
CA HIS A 119 11.62 -9.97 -4.42
C HIS A 119 10.89 -10.41 -5.71
N PRO A 120 9.67 -10.96 -5.60
CA PRO A 120 8.94 -11.45 -6.76
C PRO A 120 8.60 -10.31 -7.72
N LEU A 121 8.63 -10.62 -9.01
CA LEU A 121 8.08 -9.78 -10.06
C LEU A 121 6.57 -10.01 -10.16
N ALA A 122 5.83 -8.96 -10.45
CA ALA A 122 4.38 -8.99 -10.61
C ALA A 122 3.95 -8.16 -11.82
N LYS A 123 2.76 -8.47 -12.33
CA LYS A 123 2.11 -7.77 -13.44
C LYS A 123 1.29 -6.60 -12.90
N TYR A 124 1.45 -5.44 -13.53
CA TYR A 124 0.63 -4.25 -13.35
C TYR A 124 0.14 -3.78 -14.73
N GLY A 125 -1.04 -4.22 -15.15
CA GLY A 125 -1.47 -4.05 -16.54
C GLY A 125 -0.51 -4.75 -17.53
N ASP A 126 0.06 -3.99 -18.46
CA ASP A 126 1.09 -4.42 -19.41
C ASP A 126 2.52 -4.30 -18.88
N ARG A 127 2.69 -3.81 -17.64
CA ARG A 127 3.97 -3.53 -17.00
C ARG A 127 4.41 -4.62 -16.02
N VAL A 128 5.68 -4.57 -15.65
CA VAL A 128 6.27 -5.46 -14.63
C VAL A 128 6.80 -4.61 -13.49
N VAL A 129 6.51 -5.02 -12.26
CA VAL A 129 6.98 -4.37 -11.03
C VAL A 129 7.63 -5.41 -10.13
N VAL A 130 8.55 -4.98 -9.27
CA VAL A 130 9.05 -5.81 -8.18
C VAL A 130 8.25 -5.51 -6.92
N MET A 131 7.82 -6.54 -6.18
CA MET A 131 7.01 -6.42 -4.97
C MET A 131 7.69 -7.13 -3.79
N PRO A 132 8.78 -6.56 -3.23
CA PRO A 132 9.57 -7.22 -2.20
C PRO A 132 8.80 -7.47 -0.92
N CYS A 133 9.07 -8.62 -0.29
CA CYS A 133 8.66 -8.90 1.08
C CYS A 133 7.16 -8.66 1.30
N SER A 134 6.34 -9.14 0.37
CA SER A 134 4.91 -8.87 0.34
C SER A 134 4.10 -9.97 1.00
N SER A 135 3.13 -9.57 1.82
CA SER A 135 1.96 -10.42 2.10
C SER A 135 1.02 -10.47 0.91
N SER A 136 0.24 -11.54 0.82
CA SER A 136 -0.84 -11.62 -0.16
C SER A 136 -2.06 -10.82 0.26
N VAL A 137 -2.73 -10.24 -0.73
CA VAL A 137 -4.00 -9.53 -0.59
C VAL A 137 -5.12 -10.43 -1.10
N VAL A 138 -6.29 -10.37 -0.46
CA VAL A 138 -7.48 -11.14 -0.83
C VAL A 138 -8.72 -10.25 -0.83
N GLY A 139 -9.68 -10.53 -1.71
CA GLY A 139 -10.85 -9.67 -1.92
C GLY A 139 -10.52 -8.39 -2.70
N GLY A 140 -11.54 -7.57 -2.95
CA GLY A 140 -11.42 -6.37 -3.80
C GLY A 140 -11.12 -6.70 -5.28
N GLU A 141 -10.75 -5.66 -6.03
CA GLU A 141 -10.29 -5.75 -7.41
C GLU A 141 -8.76 -5.70 -7.44
N ALA A 142 -8.14 -6.80 -7.87
CA ALA A 142 -6.69 -6.90 -7.97
C ALA A 142 -6.15 -6.04 -9.11
N PHE A 143 -5.06 -5.32 -8.86
CA PHE A 143 -4.35 -4.56 -9.90
C PHE A 143 -2.86 -4.85 -9.97
N VAL A 144 -2.29 -5.53 -8.96
CA VAL A 144 -0.94 -6.09 -9.03
C VAL A 144 -0.99 -7.58 -8.71
N GLU A 145 -0.66 -8.41 -9.69
CA GLU A 145 -0.77 -9.88 -9.60
C GLU A 145 0.53 -10.58 -9.99
N GLY A 146 0.92 -11.60 -9.22
CA GLY A 146 2.09 -12.43 -9.49
C GLY A 146 2.01 -13.20 -10.80
N PHE A 147 3.16 -13.69 -11.25
CA PHE A 147 3.22 -14.67 -12.34
C PHE A 147 2.72 -16.04 -11.87
N SER A 148 2.53 -16.97 -12.82
CA SER A 148 2.07 -18.33 -12.52
C SER A 148 3.02 -19.09 -11.60
N SER A 149 4.30 -18.75 -11.60
CA SER A 149 5.37 -19.28 -10.74
C SER A 149 5.31 -18.78 -9.31
N ALA A 150 4.60 -17.68 -9.02
CA ALA A 150 4.54 -17.13 -7.67
C ALA A 150 3.79 -18.08 -6.73
N GLU A 151 4.29 -18.22 -5.51
CA GLU A 151 3.77 -19.12 -4.49
C GLU A 151 3.49 -18.36 -3.19
N CYS A 152 2.42 -18.76 -2.51
CA CYS A 152 2.03 -18.28 -1.21
C CYS A 152 1.25 -19.37 -0.48
N ASN A 153 1.34 -19.43 0.85
CA ASN A 153 0.71 -20.47 1.67
C ASN A 153 -0.82 -20.57 1.50
N ASN A 154 -1.49 -19.45 1.21
CA ASN A 154 -2.94 -19.40 1.02
C ASN A 154 -3.37 -19.52 -0.47
N GLY A 155 -2.42 -19.68 -1.40
CA GLY A 155 -2.66 -19.76 -2.84
C GLY A 155 -2.96 -18.42 -3.53
N SER A 156 -3.14 -17.31 -2.80
CA SER A 156 -3.30 -15.98 -3.40
C SER A 156 -1.97 -15.48 -3.96
N LYS A 157 -2.03 -14.87 -5.14
CA LYS A 157 -0.90 -14.24 -5.83
C LYS A 157 -1.13 -12.74 -6.04
N CYS A 158 -2.13 -12.18 -5.36
CA CYS A 158 -2.46 -10.77 -5.44
C CYS A 158 -1.58 -10.00 -4.45
N PHE A 159 -0.84 -9.01 -4.95
CA PHE A 159 0.03 -8.14 -4.16
C PHE A 159 -0.65 -6.83 -3.79
N ALA A 160 -1.60 -6.39 -4.60
CA ALA A 160 -2.34 -5.16 -4.39
C ALA A 160 -3.74 -5.25 -4.97
N ALA A 161 -4.72 -4.80 -4.19
CA ALA A 161 -6.11 -4.70 -4.60
C ALA A 161 -6.72 -3.39 -4.11
N TYR A 162 -7.82 -2.99 -4.73
CA TYR A 162 -8.62 -1.88 -4.26
C TYR A 162 -10.09 -2.24 -4.08
N GLU A 163 -10.81 -1.40 -3.36
CA GLU A 163 -12.27 -1.48 -3.24
C GLU A 163 -12.87 -0.08 -3.23
N GLU A 164 -13.92 0.11 -4.04
CA GLU A 164 -14.68 1.36 -4.06
C GLU A 164 -15.50 1.52 -2.77
N PHE A 165 -15.45 2.71 -2.18
CA PHE A 165 -16.19 3.05 -0.96
C PHE A 165 -16.87 4.42 -1.10
N GLY A 166 -18.18 4.40 -1.32
CA GLY A 166 -18.96 5.62 -1.51
C GLY A 166 -18.57 6.34 -2.79
N LYS A 167 -17.76 7.40 -2.68
CA LYS A 167 -17.23 8.16 -3.83
C LYS A 167 -15.72 8.02 -3.99
N GLY A 168 -15.06 7.39 -3.03
CA GLY A 168 -13.61 7.25 -2.95
C GLY A 168 -13.23 5.78 -2.95
N LYS A 169 -11.96 5.50 -2.69
CA LYS A 169 -11.38 4.16 -2.87
C LYS A 169 -10.44 3.81 -1.74
N VAL A 170 -10.45 2.55 -1.31
CA VAL A 170 -9.42 1.99 -0.42
C VAL A 170 -8.47 1.15 -1.27
N ILE A 171 -7.18 1.46 -1.22
CA ILE A 171 -6.11 0.69 -1.84
C ILE A 171 -5.36 -0.05 -0.75
N VAL A 172 -5.08 -1.33 -0.97
CA VAL A 172 -4.38 -2.20 -0.02
C VAL A 172 -3.20 -2.86 -0.72
N LEU A 173 -2.02 -2.72 -0.15
CA LEU A 173 -0.75 -3.23 -0.65
C LEU A 173 -0.14 -4.20 0.37
N GLY A 174 0.31 -5.35 -0.12
CA GLY A 174 0.99 -6.36 0.69
C GLY A 174 2.38 -5.95 1.19
N THR A 175 2.95 -4.88 0.64
CA THR A 175 4.28 -4.36 0.96
C THR A 175 4.34 -2.84 0.96
N CYS A 176 5.12 -2.30 1.89
CA CYS A 176 5.45 -0.89 2.06
C CYS A 176 6.79 -0.51 1.39
N VAL A 177 7.53 -1.49 0.85
CA VAL A 177 8.88 -1.26 0.33
C VAL A 177 8.97 -1.25 -1.19
N PHE A 178 7.89 -1.49 -1.94
CA PHE A 178 7.94 -1.41 -3.41
C PHE A 178 8.27 0.00 -3.94
N TRP A 179 8.02 1.04 -3.13
CA TRP A 179 8.33 2.44 -3.45
C TRP A 179 9.50 3.00 -2.62
N ASP A 180 10.27 2.15 -1.94
CA ASP A 180 11.48 2.54 -1.22
C ASP A 180 12.64 2.85 -2.20
N ASN A 181 13.75 3.38 -1.67
CA ASN A 181 14.90 3.81 -2.44
C ASN A 181 15.58 2.70 -3.24
N TYR A 182 15.38 1.44 -2.86
CA TYR A 182 15.88 0.27 -3.57
C TYR A 182 14.95 -0.12 -4.71
N SER A 183 13.65 -0.22 -4.45
CA SER A 183 12.64 -0.77 -5.34
C SER A 183 12.11 0.24 -6.33
N ILE A 184 12.03 1.52 -5.95
CA ILE A 184 11.43 2.56 -6.79
C ILE A 184 12.17 2.74 -8.12
N GLU A 185 13.44 2.38 -8.22
CA GLU A 185 14.21 2.49 -9.46
C GLU A 185 14.18 1.23 -10.32
N LYS A 186 13.48 0.19 -9.87
CA LYS A 186 13.41 -1.10 -10.55
C LYS A 186 12.16 -1.21 -11.39
N TYR A 187 12.31 -1.81 -12.57
CA TYR A 187 11.23 -2.07 -13.51
C TYR A 187 10.28 -0.86 -13.64
N ASP A 188 8.97 -1.07 -13.54
CA ASP A 188 7.96 -0.02 -13.63
C ASP A 188 7.45 0.47 -12.26
N ASN A 189 8.20 0.27 -11.17
CA ASN A 189 7.79 0.68 -9.82
C ASN A 189 7.52 2.19 -9.72
N ARG A 190 8.24 3.02 -10.50
CA ARG A 190 7.96 4.47 -10.63
C ARG A 190 6.56 4.74 -11.14
N VAL A 191 6.13 3.98 -12.14
CA VAL A 191 4.81 4.15 -12.76
C VAL A 191 3.73 3.73 -11.77
N LEU A 192 3.90 2.56 -11.13
CA LEU A 192 2.97 2.09 -10.10
C LEU A 192 2.84 3.09 -8.94
N ALA A 193 3.97 3.59 -8.42
CA ALA A 193 3.97 4.59 -7.35
C ALA A 193 3.27 5.89 -7.79
N ASN A 194 3.57 6.40 -8.99
CA ASN A 194 2.92 7.60 -9.51
C ASN A 194 1.41 7.39 -9.70
N ASP A 195 0.98 6.26 -10.23
CA ASP A 195 -0.45 5.99 -10.48
C ASP A 195 -1.25 5.87 -9.18
N ILE A 196 -0.69 5.22 -8.14
CA ILE A 196 -1.29 5.20 -6.79
C ILE A 196 -1.39 6.61 -6.22
N LEU A 197 -0.30 7.38 -6.24
CA LEU A 197 -0.20 8.68 -5.58
C LEU A 197 -0.87 9.82 -6.36
N SER A 198 -1.11 9.63 -7.65
CA SER A 198 -1.89 10.53 -8.51
C SER A 198 -3.36 10.07 -8.68
N GLY A 199 -3.80 9.04 -7.94
CA GLY A 199 -5.20 8.60 -7.89
C GLY A 199 -5.73 8.00 -9.20
N LYS A 200 -4.87 7.35 -9.99
CA LYS A 200 -5.21 6.75 -11.30
C LYS A 200 -5.60 5.27 -11.24
N ILE A 201 -5.40 4.62 -10.08
CA ILE A 201 -5.86 3.26 -9.80
C ILE A 201 -7.39 3.25 -9.67
#